data_AF-A0A9P8L8S3-F1
#
_entry.id   AF-A0A9P8L8S3-F1
#
_cell.length_a   1.000
_cell.length_b   1.000
_cell.length_c   1.000
_cell.angle_alpha   90.00
_cell.angle_beta   90.00
_cell.angle_gamma   90.00
#
_symmetry.space_group_name_H-M   'P 1'
#
loop_
_entity.id
_entity.type
_entity.pdbx_description
1 polymer ?
#
loop_
_entity_poly.entity_id
_entity_poly.type
_entity_poly.pdbx_seq_one_letter_code
_entity_poly.pdbx_strand_id
1 'polypeptide(L)'
;MPPMEAFPKSHIVTYRYYVGVIWFLEEDYVKSLKRGNLAGFDAALVAGEDQFVRRRIYLTLERGRDIALRNLLRKVFLAGGFVVDREGQKVRRTRIDVEEFGAGIGMAAGVKGGMERDEVECLLANMIYK
;
A
#
# COMPACT_ATOMS: atom_id res chain seq x y z
N MET A 1 19.39 -17.55 -11.21
CA MET A 1 20.50 -16.81 -10.57
C MET A 1 21.53 -17.81 -10.06
N PRO A 2 22.83 -17.45 -10.02
CA PRO A 2 23.86 -18.30 -9.41
C PRO A 2 23.58 -18.53 -7.90
N PRO A 3 24.03 -19.68 -7.35
CA PRO A 3 23.85 -20.01 -5.93
C PRO A 3 24.65 -19.07 -5.02
N MET A 4 24.21 -18.85 -3.77
CA MET A 4 24.85 -17.90 -2.85
C MET A 4 26.31 -18.27 -2.56
N GLU A 5 26.62 -19.56 -2.55
CA GLU A 5 27.93 -20.14 -2.33
C GLU A 5 28.94 -19.74 -3.41
N ALA A 6 28.45 -19.24 -4.56
CA ALA A 6 29.29 -18.70 -5.63
C ALA A 6 29.88 -17.32 -5.30
N PHE A 7 29.51 -16.69 -4.19
CA PHE A 7 29.97 -15.36 -3.79
C PHE A 7 30.93 -15.42 -2.58
N PRO A 8 31.81 -14.42 -2.40
CA PRO A 8 32.63 -14.30 -1.19
C PRO A 8 31.76 -14.27 0.08
N LYS A 9 32.21 -14.96 1.14
CA LYS A 9 31.48 -15.02 2.43
C LYS A 9 31.17 -13.63 3.00
N SER A 10 32.05 -12.65 2.81
CA SER A 10 31.83 -11.25 3.21
C SER A 10 30.61 -10.62 2.54
N HIS A 11 30.37 -10.93 1.26
CA HIS A 11 29.20 -10.45 0.52
C HIS A 11 27.93 -11.18 0.97
N ILE A 12 28.00 -12.50 1.18
CA ILE A 12 26.87 -13.31 1.65
C ILE A 12 26.41 -12.84 3.04
N VAL A 13 27.34 -12.62 3.97
CA VAL A 13 27.04 -12.16 5.33
C VAL A 13 26.44 -10.75 5.31
N THR A 14 27.03 -9.85 4.54
CA THR A 14 26.51 -8.49 4.35
C THR A 14 25.11 -8.51 3.75
N TYR A 15 24.89 -9.30 2.70
CA TYR A 15 23.57 -9.47 2.08
C TYR A 15 22.56 -10.07 3.06
N ARG A 16 22.91 -11.15 3.78
CA ARG A 16 22.02 -11.77 4.78
C ARG A 16 21.70 -10.84 5.93
N TYR A 17 22.64 -9.99 6.35
CA TYR A 17 22.39 -8.97 7.36
C TYR A 17 21.39 -7.92 6.85
N TYR A 18 21.60 -7.39 5.63
CA TYR A 18 20.66 -6.43 5.05
C TYR A 18 19.28 -7.04 4.82
N VAL A 19 19.23 -8.24 4.26
CA VAL A 19 17.99 -9.02 4.10
C VAL A 19 17.35 -9.26 5.46
N GLY A 20 18.05 -9.83 6.43
CA GLY A 20 17.50 -10.11 7.76
C GLY A 20 16.95 -8.86 8.46
N VAL A 21 17.63 -7.72 8.34
CA VAL A 21 17.12 -6.45 8.88
C VAL A 21 15.94 -5.93 8.09
N ILE A 22 15.95 -6.07 6.76
CA ILE A 22 14.80 -5.75 5.91
C ILE A 22 13.61 -6.59 6.36
N TRP A 23 13.70 -7.92 6.43
CA TRP A 23 12.63 -8.82 6.88
C TRP A 23 12.14 -8.51 8.31
N PHE A 24 13.06 -8.20 9.23
CA PHE A 24 12.72 -7.86 10.61
C PHE A 24 11.99 -6.51 10.73
N LEU A 25 12.35 -5.52 9.91
CA LEU A 25 11.69 -4.21 9.86
C LEU A 25 10.45 -4.20 8.95
N GLU A 26 10.33 -5.15 8.01
CA GLU A 26 9.30 -5.20 6.97
C GLU A 26 8.01 -5.91 7.37
N GLU A 27 7.98 -6.71 8.44
CA GLU A 27 6.82 -7.55 8.75
C GLU A 27 5.51 -6.75 8.86
N ASP A 28 5.54 -5.57 9.49
CA ASP A 28 4.35 -4.71 9.61
C ASP A 28 4.15 -3.80 8.38
N TYR A 29 5.23 -3.33 7.75
CA TYR A 29 5.19 -2.49 6.56
C TYR A 29 4.58 -3.22 5.35
N VAL A 30 5.12 -4.40 5.02
CA VAL A 30 4.66 -5.20 3.86
C VAL A 30 3.24 -5.69 4.07
N LYS A 31 2.88 -6.05 5.30
CA LYS A 31 1.54 -6.49 5.67
C LYS A 31 0.54 -5.35 5.52
N SER A 32 0.88 -4.15 5.96
CA SER A 32 0.04 -2.95 5.81
C SER A 32 -0.14 -2.58 4.35
N LEU A 33 0.94 -2.61 3.55
CA LEU A 33 0.91 -2.35 2.11
C LEU A 33 0.03 -3.35 1.35
N LYS A 34 0.17 -4.66 1.62
CA LYS A 34 -0.69 -5.71 1.04
C LYS A 34 -2.15 -5.56 1.46
N ARG A 35 -2.39 -5.10 2.69
CA ARG A 35 -3.74 -4.89 3.21
C ARG A 35 -4.36 -3.57 2.76
N GLY A 36 -3.60 -2.62 2.22
CA GLY A 36 -4.09 -1.27 1.98
C GLY A 36 -4.43 -0.54 3.28
N ASN A 37 -3.73 -0.86 4.38
CA ASN A 37 -3.87 -0.18 5.66
C ASN A 37 -2.93 1.02 5.67
N LEU A 38 -3.46 2.22 5.37
CA LEU A 38 -2.67 3.44 5.28
C LEU A 38 -2.11 3.86 6.65
N ALA A 39 -2.95 3.82 7.70
CA ALA A 39 -2.51 4.17 9.05
C ALA A 39 -1.41 3.24 9.57
N GLY A 40 -1.56 1.93 9.36
CA GLY A 40 -0.53 0.97 9.76
C GLY A 40 0.77 1.11 8.96
N PHE A 41 0.66 1.52 7.68
CA PHE A 41 1.82 1.79 6.83
C PHE A 41 2.57 3.04 7.30
N ASP A 42 1.86 4.14 7.52
CA ASP A 42 2.43 5.41 7.98
C ASP A 42 3.06 5.23 9.39
N ALA A 43 2.40 4.49 10.29
CA ALA A 43 2.95 4.16 11.61
C ALA A 43 4.22 3.31 11.54
N ALA A 44 4.29 2.32 10.65
CA ALA A 44 5.48 1.50 10.46
C ALA A 44 6.64 2.30 9.87
N LEU A 45 6.36 3.26 8.97
CA LEU A 45 7.37 4.18 8.44
C LEU A 45 7.97 5.06 9.54
N VAL A 46 7.13 5.66 10.38
CA VAL A 46 7.57 6.50 11.51
C VAL A 46 8.36 5.69 12.54
N ALA A 47 7.87 4.50 12.90
CA ALA A 47 8.55 3.64 13.89
C ALA A 47 9.96 3.21 13.45
N GLY A 48 10.18 3.06 12.14
CA GLY A 48 11.48 2.66 11.57
C GLY A 48 12.32 3.81 11.01
N GLU A 49 11.86 5.06 11.13
CA GLU A 49 12.42 6.23 10.42
C GLU A 49 13.95 6.33 10.56
N ASP A 50 14.46 6.33 11.79
CA ASP A 50 15.89 6.42 12.08
C ASP A 50 16.72 5.34 11.35
N GLN A 51 16.20 4.12 11.30
CA GLN A 51 16.89 3.00 10.66
C GLN A 51 16.84 3.12 9.13
N PHE A 52 15.70 3.52 8.59
CA PHE A 52 15.49 3.71 7.16
C PHE A 52 16.32 4.89 6.62
N VAL A 53 16.43 5.98 7.39
CA VAL A 53 17.26 7.14 7.06
C VAL A 53 18.74 6.77 7.09
N ARG A 54 19.22 6.11 8.17
CA ARG A 54 20.62 5.64 8.25
C ARG A 54 20.99 4.71 7.09
N ARG A 55 20.03 3.95 6.57
CA ARG A 55 20.20 3.03 5.43
C ARG A 55 19.91 3.68 4.07
N ARG A 56 19.51 4.95 4.03
CA ARG A 56 19.15 5.71 2.81
C ARG A 56 18.01 5.09 1.98
N ILE A 57 17.10 4.37 2.62
CA ILE A 57 15.95 3.72 1.97
C ILE A 57 14.60 4.36 2.29
N TYR A 58 14.57 5.34 3.22
CA TYR A 58 13.32 5.98 3.67
C TYR A 58 12.45 6.52 2.52
N LEU A 59 12.99 7.38 1.66
CA LEU A 59 12.25 7.99 0.54
C LEU A 59 11.74 6.95 -0.46
N THR A 60 12.45 5.84 -0.62
CA THR A 60 12.01 4.73 -1.49
C THR A 60 10.82 4.00 -0.86
N LEU A 61 10.85 3.76 0.44
CA LEU A 61 9.76 3.12 1.17
C LEU A 61 8.53 4.02 1.26
N GLU A 62 8.72 5.33 1.44
CA GLU A 62 7.64 6.33 1.45
C GLU A 62 6.82 6.31 0.15
N ARG A 63 7.48 6.16 -1.01
CA ARG A 63 6.80 5.98 -2.32
C ARG A 63 5.91 4.73 -2.38
N GLY A 64 6.13 3.74 -1.51
CA GLY A 64 5.26 2.57 -1.38
C GLY A 64 3.84 2.91 -0.92
N ARG A 65 3.60 4.12 -0.39
CA ARG A 65 2.27 4.58 0.03
C ARG A 65 1.27 4.57 -1.11
N ASP A 66 1.69 4.93 -2.31
CA ASP A 66 0.85 4.91 -3.52
C ASP A 66 0.36 3.48 -3.83
N ILE A 67 1.19 2.47 -3.57
CA ILE A 67 0.83 1.06 -3.75
C ILE A 67 -0.21 0.64 -2.71
N ALA A 68 -0.04 1.05 -1.46
CA ALA A 68 -1.02 0.79 -0.40
C ALA A 68 -2.37 1.44 -0.73
N LEU A 69 -2.38 2.69 -1.17
CA LEU A 69 -3.58 3.41 -1.62
C LEU A 69 -4.24 2.70 -2.80
N ARG A 70 -3.50 2.34 -3.84
CA ARG A 70 -4.01 1.56 -4.99
C ARG A 70 -4.67 0.25 -4.54
N ASN A 71 -4.03 -0.48 -3.63
CA ASN A 71 -4.55 -1.75 -3.13
C ASN A 71 -5.85 -1.54 -2.35
N LEU A 72 -5.95 -0.46 -1.58
CA LEU A 72 -7.18 -0.05 -0.90
C LEU A 72 -8.29 0.28 -1.90
N LEU A 73 -8.03 1.14 -2.88
CA LEU A 73 -9.00 1.53 -3.91
C LEU A 73 -9.52 0.29 -4.67
N ARG A 74 -8.64 -0.65 -5.00
CA ARG A 74 -9.04 -1.94 -5.61
C ARG A 74 -9.99 -2.72 -4.71
N LYS A 75 -9.77 -2.72 -3.39
CA LYS A 75 -10.67 -3.41 -2.45
C LYS A 75 -12.03 -2.74 -2.35
N VAL A 76 -12.08 -1.41 -2.32
CA VAL A 76 -13.34 -0.65 -2.40
C VAL A 76 -14.10 -1.04 -3.67
N PHE A 77 -13.42 -1.08 -4.82
CA PHE A 77 -14.01 -1.53 -6.09
C PHE A 77 -14.56 -2.95 -6.03
N LEU A 78 -13.82 -3.89 -5.44
CA LEU A 78 -14.28 -5.27 -5.32
C LEU A 78 -15.46 -5.42 -4.35
N ALA A 79 -15.50 -4.60 -3.30
CA ALA A 79 -16.56 -4.57 -2.29
C ALA A 79 -17.89 -4.02 -2.86
N GLY A 80 -17.85 -3.13 -3.85
CA GLY A 80 -19.04 -2.60 -4.54
C GLY A 80 -19.90 -3.65 -5.26
N GLY A 81 -19.46 -4.91 -5.33
CA GLY A 81 -20.30 -6.03 -5.74
C GLY A 81 -20.58 -6.07 -7.25
N PHE A 82 -21.76 -6.57 -7.62
CA PHE A 82 -22.16 -6.79 -9.00
C PHE A 82 -23.54 -6.20 -9.25
N VAL A 83 -23.80 -5.79 -10.49
CA VAL A 83 -25.09 -5.32 -10.98
C VAL A 83 -25.61 -6.30 -12.03
N VAL A 84 -26.94 -6.36 -12.20
CA VAL A 84 -27.56 -7.15 -13.26
C VAL A 84 -27.68 -6.25 -14.49
N ASP A 85 -27.24 -6.73 -15.64
CA ASP A 85 -27.39 -6.01 -16.91
C ASP A 85 -28.80 -6.15 -17.47
N ARG A 86 -29.03 -5.57 -18.66
CA ARG A 86 -30.34 -5.62 -19.33
C ARG A 86 -30.71 -7.03 -19.80
N GLU A 87 -29.73 -7.92 -19.92
CA GLU A 87 -29.86 -9.30 -20.39
C GLU A 87 -29.96 -10.29 -19.22
N GLY A 88 -30.01 -9.80 -17.98
CA GLY A 88 -30.10 -10.61 -16.77
C GLY A 88 -28.76 -11.18 -16.30
N GLN A 89 -27.64 -10.80 -16.91
CA GLN A 89 -26.31 -11.28 -16.54
C GLN A 89 -25.73 -10.47 -15.38
N LYS A 90 -25.02 -11.15 -14.48
CA LYS A 90 -24.36 -10.54 -13.33
C LYS A 90 -23.00 -9.97 -13.75
N VAL A 91 -22.93 -8.66 -13.91
CA VAL A 91 -21.70 -7.94 -14.32
C VAL A 91 -21.11 -7.15 -13.15
N ARG A 92 -19.78 -6.99 -13.13
CA ARG A 92 -19.11 -6.23 -12.06
C ARG A 92 -19.59 -4.78 -12.09
N ARG A 93 -19.94 -4.22 -10.92
CA ARG A 93 -20.28 -2.79 -10.81
C ARG A 93 -19.02 -1.96 -11.09
N THR A 94 -19.02 -1.16 -12.14
CA THR A 94 -17.87 -0.34 -12.56
C THR A 94 -17.98 1.12 -12.17
N ARG A 95 -19.20 1.64 -11.98
CA ARG A 95 -19.44 3.00 -11.48
C ARG A 95 -19.43 3.01 -9.97
N ILE A 96 -18.48 3.74 -9.40
CA ILE A 96 -18.28 3.84 -7.95
C ILE A 96 -18.47 5.29 -7.57
N ASP A 97 -19.26 5.54 -6.52
CA ASP A 97 -19.43 6.87 -5.97
C ASP A 97 -18.14 7.29 -5.25
N VAL A 98 -17.74 8.55 -5.41
CA VAL A 98 -16.55 9.11 -4.76
C VAL A 98 -16.64 8.95 -3.24
N GLU A 99 -17.85 9.06 -2.68
CA GLU A 99 -18.10 8.88 -1.26
C GLU A 99 -17.73 7.46 -0.75
N GLU A 100 -17.87 6.43 -1.60
CA GLU A 100 -17.46 5.07 -1.23
C GLU A 100 -15.94 4.95 -1.10
N PHE A 101 -15.20 5.66 -1.96
CA PHE A 101 -13.74 5.77 -1.83
C PHE A 101 -13.35 6.60 -0.60
N GLY A 102 -14.04 7.71 -0.34
CA GLY A 102 -13.83 8.54 0.84
C GLY A 102 -14.03 7.77 2.15
N ALA A 103 -15.10 6.98 2.25
CA ALA A 103 -15.34 6.10 3.38
C ALA A 103 -14.23 5.04 3.54
N GLY A 104 -13.82 4.40 2.43
CA GLY A 104 -12.74 3.42 2.43
C GLY A 104 -11.40 3.99 2.91
N ILE A 105 -11.03 5.19 2.42
CA ILE A 105 -9.80 5.90 2.81
C ILE A 105 -9.89 6.34 4.26
N GLY A 106 -11.00 6.95 4.70
CA GLY A 106 -11.19 7.37 6.09
C GLY A 106 -11.04 6.21 7.08
N MET A 107 -11.64 5.05 6.77
CA MET A 107 -11.48 3.84 7.59
C MET A 107 -10.03 3.33 7.61
N ALA A 108 -9.34 3.33 6.47
CA ALA A 108 -7.97 2.82 6.36
C ALA A 108 -6.90 3.75 6.92
N ALA A 109 -7.16 5.07 6.91
CA ALA A 109 -6.30 6.11 7.47
C ALA A 109 -6.58 6.38 8.95
N GLY A 110 -7.66 5.81 9.51
CA GLY A 110 -8.06 6.05 10.90
C GLY A 110 -8.60 7.46 11.15
N VAL A 111 -8.99 8.18 10.10
CA VAL A 111 -9.52 9.55 10.18
C VAL A 111 -10.99 9.49 10.54
N LYS A 112 -11.32 9.93 11.77
CA LYS A 112 -12.72 10.06 12.22
C LYS A 112 -13.37 11.25 11.54
N GLY A 113 -14.40 11.01 10.73
CA GLY A 113 -15.12 12.06 10.00
C GLY A 113 -15.10 11.88 8.48
N GLY A 114 -14.35 10.91 7.96
CA GLY A 114 -14.16 10.75 6.53
C GLY A 114 -13.15 11.76 5.97
N MET A 115 -12.99 11.74 4.66
CA MET A 115 -12.12 12.66 3.92
C MET A 115 -13.02 13.57 3.08
N GLU A 116 -12.67 14.85 2.97
CA GLU A 116 -13.45 15.77 2.15
C GLU A 116 -13.46 15.32 0.69
N ARG A 117 -14.59 15.49 0.00
CA ARG A 117 -14.78 15.00 -1.36
C ARG A 117 -13.70 15.49 -2.33
N ASP A 118 -13.36 16.78 -2.27
CA ASP A 118 -12.34 17.39 -3.14
C ASP A 118 -10.95 16.77 -2.93
N GLU A 119 -10.63 16.37 -1.69
CA GLU A 119 -9.37 15.69 -1.35
C GLU A 119 -9.36 14.26 -1.92
N VAL A 120 -10.48 13.54 -1.82
CA VAL A 120 -10.64 12.20 -2.42
C VAL A 120 -10.51 12.27 -3.94
N GLU A 121 -11.16 13.24 -4.59
CA GLU A 121 -11.08 13.46 -6.03
C GLU A 121 -9.63 13.77 -6.47
N CYS A 122 -8.92 14.61 -5.71
CA CYS A 122 -7.51 14.90 -5.94
C CYS A 122 -6.62 13.65 -5.85
N LEU A 123 -6.82 12.81 -4.81
CA LEU A 123 -6.10 11.55 -4.67
C LEU A 123 -6.38 10.60 -5.84
N LEU A 124 -7.64 10.45 -6.24
CA LEU A 124 -8.04 9.60 -7.36
C LEU A 124 -7.43 10.10 -8.68
N ALA A 125 -7.45 11.41 -8.93
CA ALA A 125 -6.85 12.01 -10.12
C ALA A 125 -5.34 11.69 -10.21
N ASN A 126 -4.62 11.82 -9.09
CA ASN A 126 -3.21 11.47 -9.01
C ASN A 126 -2.96 9.98 -9.31
N MET A 127 -3.85 9.10 -8.85
CA MET A 127 -3.76 7.66 -9.10
C MET A 127 -4.12 7.23 -10.52
N ILE A 128 -4.87 8.07 -11.26
CA ILE A 128 -5.18 7.85 -12.69
C ILE A 128 -4.04 8.34 -13.58
N TYR A 129 -3.39 9.43 -13.17
CA TYR A 129 -2.31 10.05 -13.94
C TYR A 129 -1.00 9.24 -13.90
N LYS A 130 -0.67 8.66 -12.75
CA LYS A 130 0.55 7.86 -12.51
C LYS A 130 0.42 6.43 -13.03
#